data_AF-A0A9E2JFW8-F1
#
_entry.id   AF-A0A9E2JFW8-F1
#
_cell.length_a   1.000
_cell.length_b   1.000
_cell.length_c   1.000
_cell.angle_alpha   90.00
_cell.angle_beta   90.00
_cell.angle_gamma   90.00
#
_symmetry.space_group_name_H-M   'P 1'
#
loop_
_entity.id
_entity.type
_entity.pdbx_description
1 polymer ?
#
loop_
_entity_poly.entity_id
_entity_poly.type
_entity_poly.pdbx_seq_one_letter_code
_entity_poly.pdbx_strand_id
1 'polypeptide(L)'
;ITLCRTQLVMAEFPDEKTVRFHGILEDHIYAMEVEMDVSIPDGVITKVTGWMKRYTNPVCPQAMDVLQKAVGMSLREEGWMSKINREIGRLGCTHFAEIILECGRCLDEARLALAVGQTLEANPQTDPNQAARDWIDAHPETMIPCVT
;
A
#
# COMPACT_ATOMS: atom_id res chain seq x y z
N ILE A 1 2.64 -30.38 10.44
CA ILE A 1 1.96 -29.08 10.25
C ILE A 1 3.02 -28.12 9.72
N THR A 2 2.82 -27.55 8.54
CA THR A 2 3.74 -26.57 7.93
C THR A 2 3.06 -25.22 7.99
N LEU A 3 3.74 -24.20 8.54
CA LEU A 3 3.28 -22.83 8.51
C LEU A 3 3.86 -22.15 7.27
N CYS A 4 2.99 -21.67 6.39
CA CYS A 4 3.34 -20.80 5.27
C CYS A 4 2.45 -19.56 5.37
N ARG A 5 3.05 -18.38 5.17
CA ARG A 5 2.36 -17.11 5.12
C ARG A 5 2.78 -16.37 3.88
N THR A 6 1.80 -15.90 3.12
CA THR A 6 1.98 -15.10 1.92
C THR A 6 1.39 -13.72 2.17
N GLN A 7 2.16 -12.70 1.81
CA GLN A 7 1.69 -11.34 1.72
C GLN A 7 2.01 -10.83 0.32
N LEU A 8 1.01 -10.26 -0.34
CA LEU A 8 1.11 -9.74 -1.69
C LEU A 8 0.52 -8.34 -1.72
N VAL A 9 1.20 -7.43 -2.41
CA VAL A 9 0.67 -6.10 -2.74
C VAL A 9 0.71 -5.94 -4.25
N MET A 10 -0.40 -5.53 -4.82
CA MET A 10 -0.52 -5.12 -6.21
C MET A 10 -0.91 -3.64 -6.24
N ALA A 11 -0.38 -2.91 -7.20
CA ALA A 11 -0.68 -1.51 -7.44
C ALA A 11 -1.24 -1.34 -8.86
N GLU A 12 -2.39 -0.69 -8.96
CA GLU A 12 -3.04 -0.32 -10.22
C GLU A 12 -3.25 1.19 -10.25
N PHE A 13 -3.37 1.75 -11.45
CA PHE A 13 -3.58 3.20 -11.64
C PHE A 13 -4.92 3.44 -12.35
N PRO A 14 -6.03 3.60 -11.60
CA PRO A 14 -7.34 3.87 -12.19
C PRO A 14 -7.36 5.20 -12.99
N ASP A 15 -6.53 6.15 -12.57
CA ASP A 15 -6.31 7.45 -13.20
C ASP A 15 -4.91 7.99 -12.86
N GLU A 16 -4.57 9.18 -13.37
CA GLU A 16 -3.24 9.80 -13.19
C GLU A 16 -2.93 10.24 -11.74
N LYS A 17 -3.93 10.28 -10.85
CA LYS A 17 -3.81 10.86 -9.49
C LYS A 17 -4.04 9.84 -8.39
N THR A 18 -4.42 8.63 -8.74
CA THR A 18 -4.81 7.59 -7.81
C THR A 18 -4.00 6.33 -8.06
N VAL A 19 -3.43 5.78 -6.99
CA VAL A 19 -2.96 4.40 -6.97
C VAL A 19 -3.94 3.58 -6.16
N ARG A 20 -4.43 2.49 -6.74
CA ARG A 20 -5.25 1.47 -6.06
C ARG A 20 -4.35 0.32 -5.65
N PHE A 21 -4.25 0.09 -4.35
CA PHE A 21 -3.59 -1.09 -3.81
C PHE A 21 -4.58 -2.22 -3.60
N HIS A 22 -4.19 -3.41 -4.02
CA HIS A 22 -4.81 -4.67 -3.62
C HIS A 22 -3.81 -5.46 -2.77
N GLY A 23 -4.03 -5.45 -1.46
CA GLY A 23 -3.19 -6.15 -0.50
C GLY A 23 -3.85 -7.45 -0.04
N ILE A 24 -3.09 -8.54 -0.04
CA ILE A 24 -3.54 -9.88 0.37
C ILE A 24 -2.60 -10.39 1.45
N LEU A 25 -3.18 -10.99 2.49
CA LEU A 25 -2.48 -11.71 3.54
C LEU A 25 -3.18 -13.04 3.74
N GLU A 26 -2.46 -14.12 3.46
CA GLU A 26 -3.00 -15.48 3.58
C GLU A 26 -2.00 -16.42 4.25
N ASP A 27 -2.51 -17.15 5.24
CA ASP A 27 -1.86 -18.31 5.84
C ASP A 27 -2.92 -19.40 6.13
N HIS A 28 -2.51 -20.45 6.84
CA HIS A 28 -3.39 -21.56 7.19
C HIS A 28 -4.57 -21.17 8.11
N ILE A 29 -4.41 -20.12 8.91
CA ILE A 29 -5.32 -19.66 9.97
C ILE A 29 -6.08 -18.41 9.54
N TYR A 30 -5.48 -17.53 8.75
CA TYR A 30 -6.00 -16.22 8.38
C TYR A 30 -5.99 -16.02 6.87
N ALA A 31 -7.02 -15.37 6.34
CA ALA A 31 -7.05 -14.91 4.96
C ALA A 31 -7.81 -13.58 4.92
N MET A 32 -7.09 -12.52 4.54
CA MET A 32 -7.59 -11.15 4.54
C MET A 32 -7.13 -10.41 3.31
N GLU A 33 -7.98 -9.49 2.85
CA GLU A 33 -7.70 -8.64 1.71
C GLU A 33 -8.07 -7.20 2.03
N VAL A 34 -7.36 -6.26 1.42
CA VAL A 34 -7.64 -4.82 1.45
C VAL A 34 -7.56 -4.28 0.03
N GLU A 35 -8.56 -3.51 -0.36
CA GLU A 35 -8.50 -2.58 -1.50
C GLU A 35 -8.40 -1.17 -0.93
N MET A 36 -7.39 -0.41 -1.34
CA MET A 36 -7.12 0.91 -0.81
C MET A 36 -6.74 1.88 -1.93
N ASP A 37 -7.53 2.93 -2.11
CA ASP A 37 -7.19 4.03 -3.02
C ASP A 37 -6.38 5.08 -2.26
N VAL A 38 -5.27 5.48 -2.85
CA VAL A 38 -4.35 6.47 -2.30
C VAL A 38 -4.10 7.54 -3.34
N SER A 39 -4.18 8.80 -2.91
CA SER A 39 -3.82 9.92 -3.76
C SER A 39 -2.31 9.96 -3.96
N ILE A 40 -1.85 9.96 -5.20
CA ILE A 40 -0.44 9.98 -5.58
C ILE A 40 0.29 11.25 -5.09
N PRO A 41 -0.29 12.46 -5.23
CA PRO A 41 0.37 13.71 -4.82
C PRO A 41 0.73 13.81 -3.33
N ASP A 42 -0.17 13.41 -2.44
CA ASP A 42 -0.05 13.64 -0.99
C ASP A 42 -0.05 12.36 -0.13
N GLY A 43 -0.20 11.20 -0.77
CA GLY A 43 -0.23 9.90 -0.12
C GLY A 43 -1.46 9.67 0.77
N VAL A 44 -2.51 10.48 0.63
CA VAL A 44 -3.72 10.37 1.46
C VAL A 44 -4.57 9.19 1.00
N ILE A 45 -4.96 8.33 1.94
CA ILE A 45 -5.92 7.26 1.71
C ILE A 45 -7.30 7.88 1.47
N THR A 46 -7.87 7.70 0.29
CA THR A 46 -9.17 8.26 -0.09
C THR A 46 -10.31 7.25 0.04
N LYS A 47 -10.01 5.96 -0.09
CA LYS A 47 -10.97 4.86 0.07
C LYS A 47 -10.27 3.63 0.63
N VAL A 48 -10.98 2.88 1.46
CA VAL A 48 -10.51 1.57 1.93
C VAL A 48 -11.68 0.60 2.06
N THR A 49 -11.49 -0.62 1.56
CA THR A 49 -12.42 -1.74 1.72
C THR A 49 -11.62 -2.96 2.16
N GLY A 50 -12.16 -3.75 3.08
CA GLY A 50 -11.50 -4.97 3.56
C GLY A 50 -12.40 -6.18 3.47
N TRP A 51 -11.80 -7.36 3.38
CA TRP A 51 -12.48 -8.63 3.41
C TRP A 51 -11.77 -9.59 4.36
N MET A 52 -12.52 -10.22 5.25
CA MET A 52 -12.04 -11.33 6.08
C MET A 52 -12.61 -12.65 5.56
N LYS A 53 -11.79 -13.42 4.84
CA LYS A 53 -12.19 -14.70 4.26
C LYS A 53 -12.01 -15.86 5.25
N ARG A 54 -10.98 -15.79 6.10
CA ARG A 54 -10.69 -16.79 7.14
C ARG A 54 -10.16 -16.11 8.39
N TYR A 55 -10.77 -16.41 9.54
CA TYR A 55 -10.46 -15.83 10.84
C TYR A 55 -10.92 -16.76 11.96
N THR A 56 -10.36 -16.58 13.15
CA THR A 56 -10.55 -17.50 14.29
C THR A 56 -11.45 -16.95 15.40
N ASN A 57 -11.65 -15.63 15.46
CA ASN A 57 -12.41 -14.99 16.52
C ASN A 57 -13.71 -14.35 15.97
N PRO A 58 -14.88 -14.66 16.55
CA PRO A 58 -16.16 -14.07 16.14
C PRO A 58 -16.20 -12.54 16.18
N VAL A 59 -15.34 -11.87 16.95
CA VAL A 59 -15.29 -10.40 16.97
C VAL A 59 -14.51 -9.80 15.79
N CYS A 60 -13.72 -10.60 15.05
CA CYS A 60 -12.89 -10.11 13.96
C CYS A 60 -13.66 -9.28 12.91
N PRO A 61 -14.86 -9.67 12.45
CA PRO A 61 -15.62 -8.87 11.48
C PRO A 61 -15.94 -7.44 11.94
N GLN A 62 -15.95 -7.16 13.24
CA GLN A 62 -16.18 -5.80 13.77
C GLN A 62 -15.03 -4.83 13.44
N ALA A 63 -13.84 -5.35 13.10
CA ALA A 63 -12.71 -4.52 12.70
C ALA A 63 -12.92 -3.81 11.34
N MET A 64 -13.96 -4.19 10.58
CA MET A 64 -14.37 -3.50 9.34
C MET A 64 -14.72 -2.03 9.58
N ASP A 65 -15.44 -1.73 10.66
CA ASP A 65 -15.81 -0.36 10.99
C ASP A 65 -14.59 0.47 11.39
N VAL A 66 -13.62 -0.17 12.05
CA VAL A 66 -12.36 0.47 12.45
C VAL A 66 -11.46 0.74 11.25
N LEU A 67 -11.47 -0.13 10.23
CA LEU A 67 -10.69 0.03 9.01
C LEU A 67 -10.96 1.36 8.31
N GLN A 68 -12.20 1.86 8.37
CA GLN A 68 -12.59 3.14 7.76
C GLN A 68 -11.84 4.35 8.36
N LYS A 69 -11.28 4.23 9.58
CA LYS A 69 -10.43 5.28 10.15
C LYS A 69 -9.16 5.54 9.33
N ALA A 70 -8.76 4.61 8.46
CA ALA A 70 -7.59 4.81 7.60
C ALA A 70 -7.83 5.92 6.56
N VAL A 71 -9.09 6.16 6.16
CA VAL A 71 -9.44 7.24 5.21
C VAL A 71 -9.03 8.59 5.80
N GLY A 72 -8.29 9.37 5.02
CA GLY A 72 -7.73 10.65 5.42
C GLY A 72 -6.34 10.58 6.07
N MET A 73 -5.81 9.39 6.36
CA MET A 73 -4.41 9.26 6.80
C MET A 73 -3.48 9.39 5.59
N SER A 74 -2.35 10.10 5.77
CA SER A 74 -1.29 10.16 4.75
C SER A 74 -0.21 9.12 5.03
N LEU A 75 0.13 8.34 4.01
CA LEU A 75 1.23 7.35 4.01
C LEU A 75 2.62 8.00 3.86
N ARG A 76 2.67 9.34 3.90
CA ARG A 76 3.90 10.15 3.83
C ARG A 76 4.10 11.01 5.08
N GLU A 77 3.11 11.04 5.99
CA GLU A 77 3.18 11.77 7.26
C GLU A 77 4.22 11.13 8.18
N GLU A 78 5.01 11.94 8.90
CA GLU A 78 5.94 11.40 9.89
C GLU A 78 5.20 10.53 10.92
N GLY A 79 5.70 9.31 11.15
CA GLY A 79 5.09 8.39 12.11
C GLY A 79 3.78 7.73 11.65
N TRP A 80 3.41 7.83 10.36
CA TRP A 80 2.18 7.21 9.81
C TRP A 80 2.08 5.71 10.14
N MET A 81 3.20 4.97 10.12
CA MET A 81 3.22 3.55 10.44
C MET A 81 2.77 3.27 11.88
N SER A 82 3.23 4.09 12.83
CA SER A 82 2.81 3.98 14.24
C SER A 82 1.34 4.33 14.42
N LYS A 83 0.84 5.31 13.65
CA LYS A 83 -0.56 5.71 13.61
C LYS A 83 -1.44 4.55 13.08
N ILE A 84 -1.08 3.92 11.98
CA ILE A 84 -1.78 2.74 11.43
C ILE A 84 -1.81 1.58 12.44
N ASN A 85 -0.66 1.24 13.04
CA ASN A 85 -0.58 0.19 14.05
C ASN A 85 -1.51 0.45 15.24
N ARG A 86 -1.62 1.71 15.67
CA ARG A 86 -2.49 2.09 16.79
C ARG A 86 -3.97 2.10 16.39
N GLU A 87 -4.31 2.87 15.37
CA GLU A 87 -5.70 3.19 15.02
C GLU A 87 -6.42 2.06 14.28
N ILE A 88 -5.68 1.29 13.48
CA ILE A 88 -6.22 0.18 12.68
C ILE A 88 -5.86 -1.16 13.31
N GLY A 89 -4.62 -1.31 13.78
CA GLY A 89 -4.13 -2.56 14.35
C GLY A 89 -4.71 -2.85 15.73
N ARG A 90 -4.27 -2.09 16.74
CA ARG A 90 -4.63 -2.30 18.15
C ARG A 90 -6.11 -2.06 18.42
N LEU A 91 -6.71 -1.04 17.80
CA LEU A 91 -8.13 -0.75 17.97
C LEU A 91 -9.04 -1.58 17.03
N GLY A 92 -8.47 -2.32 16.07
CA GLY A 92 -9.19 -3.07 15.06
C GLY A 92 -8.56 -4.44 14.80
N CYS A 93 -7.86 -4.59 13.66
CA CYS A 93 -7.20 -5.82 13.27
C CYS A 93 -5.73 -5.58 12.89
N THR A 94 -4.82 -6.26 13.57
CA THR A 94 -3.38 -6.23 13.29
C THR A 94 -3.06 -6.69 11.87
N HIS A 95 -3.81 -7.65 11.33
CA HIS A 95 -3.60 -8.14 9.97
C HIS A 95 -3.94 -7.09 8.90
N PHE A 96 -5.01 -6.31 9.07
CA PHE A 96 -5.28 -5.19 8.15
C PHE A 96 -4.26 -4.08 8.28
N ALA A 97 -3.83 -3.76 9.50
CA ALA A 97 -2.76 -2.80 9.70
C ALA A 97 -1.49 -3.24 8.95
N GLU A 98 -1.12 -4.52 9.04
CA GLU A 98 0.03 -5.08 8.32
C GLU A 98 -0.11 -4.99 6.79
N ILE A 99 -1.30 -5.27 6.25
CA ILE A 99 -1.56 -5.09 4.82
C ILE A 99 -1.39 -3.62 4.41
N ILE A 100 -2.01 -2.68 5.14
CA ILE A 100 -1.93 -1.24 4.83
C ILE A 100 -0.48 -0.73 4.95
N LEU A 101 0.26 -1.19 5.96
CA LEU A 101 1.68 -0.84 6.12
C LEU A 101 2.49 -1.26 4.90
N GLU A 102 2.24 -2.46 4.38
CA GLU A 102 2.96 -2.93 3.19
C GLU A 102 2.55 -2.17 1.93
N CYS A 103 1.25 -1.91 1.74
CA CYS A 103 0.78 -1.03 0.66
C CYS A 103 1.44 0.36 0.74
N GLY A 104 1.58 0.93 1.93
CA GLY A 104 2.22 2.23 2.11
C GLY A 104 3.73 2.21 1.84
N ARG A 105 4.45 1.13 2.14
CA ARG A 105 5.86 0.98 1.76
C ARG A 105 6.04 0.94 0.24
N CYS A 106 5.09 0.36 -0.49
CA CYS A 106 5.11 0.30 -1.95
C CYS A 106 4.67 1.60 -2.65
N LEU A 107 4.28 2.65 -1.91
CA LEU A 107 3.76 3.88 -2.53
C LEU A 107 4.79 4.57 -3.43
N ASP A 108 6.02 4.75 -2.97
CA ASP A 108 7.05 5.41 -3.79
C ASP A 108 7.52 4.53 -4.96
N GLU A 109 7.54 3.20 -4.78
CA GLU A 109 7.81 2.25 -5.87
C GLU A 109 6.72 2.31 -6.95
N ALA A 110 5.46 2.42 -6.55
CA ALA A 110 4.35 2.60 -7.49
C ALA A 110 4.46 3.94 -8.24
N ARG A 111 4.79 5.04 -7.55
CA ARG A 111 5.00 6.35 -8.18
C ARG A 111 6.14 6.32 -9.21
N LEU A 112 7.25 5.68 -8.85
CA LEU A 112 8.39 5.47 -9.74
C LEU A 112 7.97 4.66 -10.97
N ALA A 113 7.29 3.53 -10.78
CA ALA A 113 6.85 2.66 -11.87
C ALA A 113 5.92 3.40 -12.85
N LEU A 114 4.99 4.21 -12.34
CA LEU A 114 4.12 5.04 -13.17
C LEU A 114 4.93 6.06 -13.99
N ALA A 115 5.84 6.79 -13.36
CA ALA A 115 6.64 7.82 -14.02
C ALA A 115 7.58 7.24 -15.10
N VAL A 116 8.20 6.11 -14.82
CA VAL A 116 9.02 5.38 -15.80
C VAL A 116 8.15 4.88 -16.94
N GLY A 117 6.98 4.30 -16.65
CA GLY A 117 6.01 3.87 -17.66
C GLY A 117 5.62 5.00 -18.61
N GLN A 118 5.23 6.15 -18.07
CA GLN A 118 4.88 7.35 -18.86
C GLN A 118 6.06 7.85 -19.71
N THR A 119 7.28 7.80 -19.18
CA THR A 119 8.49 8.20 -19.92
C THR A 119 8.75 7.27 -21.11
N LEU A 120 8.57 5.97 -20.91
CA LEU A 120 8.73 4.97 -21.97
C LEU A 120 7.62 5.03 -23.02
N GLU A 121 6.38 5.33 -22.62
CA GLU A 121 5.28 5.56 -23.56
C GLU A 121 5.54 6.79 -24.44
N ALA A 122 6.02 7.89 -23.85
CA ALA A 122 6.37 9.11 -24.58
C ALA A 122 7.61 8.94 -25.47
N ASN A 123 8.61 8.18 -25.00
CA ASN A 123 9.83 7.88 -25.75
C ASN A 123 10.30 6.43 -25.49
N PRO A 124 9.91 5.47 -26.36
CA PRO A 124 10.23 4.05 -26.20
C PRO A 124 11.72 3.69 -26.27
N GLN A 125 12.58 4.61 -26.73
CA GLN A 125 14.03 4.37 -26.80
C GLN A 125 14.77 4.80 -25.53
N THR A 126 14.06 5.38 -24.56
CA THR A 126 14.64 5.76 -23.26
C THR A 126 15.11 4.51 -22.51
N ASP A 127 16.29 4.57 -21.89
CA ASP A 127 16.74 3.53 -20.95
C ASP A 127 15.88 3.60 -19.67
N PRO A 128 15.12 2.55 -19.31
CA PRO A 128 14.30 2.53 -18.11
C PRO A 128 15.11 2.83 -16.83
N ASN A 129 16.37 2.39 -16.76
CA ASN A 129 17.21 2.64 -15.59
C ASN A 129 17.59 4.11 -15.45
N GLN A 130 17.82 4.78 -16.56
CA GLN A 130 18.12 6.22 -16.55
C GLN A 130 16.89 7.02 -16.15
N ALA A 131 15.72 6.70 -16.73
CA ALA A 131 14.45 7.34 -16.35
C ALA A 131 14.14 7.18 -14.86
N ALA A 132 14.42 6.00 -14.30
CA ALA A 132 14.24 5.74 -12.88
C ALA A 132 15.17 6.59 -12.01
N ARG A 133 16.45 6.70 -12.37
CA ARG A 133 17.44 7.52 -11.66
C ARG A 133 17.07 9.01 -11.71
N ASP A 134 16.74 9.51 -12.90
CA ASP A 134 16.33 10.91 -13.09
C ASP A 134 15.12 11.24 -12.21
N TRP A 135 14.17 10.31 -12.10
CA TRP A 135 13.00 10.47 -11.23
C TRP A 135 13.37 10.49 -9.75
N ILE A 136 14.24 9.60 -9.29
CA ILE A 136 14.69 9.53 -7.89
C ILE A 136 15.45 10.80 -7.50
N ASP A 137 16.35 11.27 -8.37
CA ASP A 137 17.10 12.51 -8.16
C ASP A 137 16.17 13.73 -8.06
N ALA A 138 15.06 13.71 -8.79
CA ALA A 138 14.03 14.76 -8.73
C ALA A 138 13.10 14.66 -7.50
N HIS A 139 13.09 13.52 -6.78
CA HIS A 139 12.22 13.26 -5.63
C HIS A 139 13.01 12.79 -4.40
N PRO A 140 13.85 13.66 -3.80
CA PRO A 140 14.69 13.30 -2.66
C PRO A 140 13.90 12.96 -1.40
N GLU A 141 12.60 13.27 -1.37
CA GLU A 141 11.72 12.92 -0.27
C GLU A 141 11.26 11.45 -0.28
N THR A 142 11.55 10.70 -1.35
CA THR A 142 11.12 9.31 -1.50
C THR A 142 11.92 8.38 -0.59
N MET A 143 11.25 7.35 -0.07
CA MET A 143 11.87 6.30 0.73
C MET A 143 11.93 4.99 -0.05
N ILE A 144 12.71 4.96 -1.14
CA ILE A 144 12.92 3.73 -1.92
C ILE A 144 14.21 3.05 -1.44
N PRO A 145 14.12 1.96 -0.64
CA PRO A 145 15.30 1.32 -0.06
C PRO A 145 16.20 0.58 -1.06
N CYS A 146 15.70 0.32 -2.29
CA CYS A 146 16.37 -0.55 -3.27
C CYS A 146 17.20 0.19 -4.33
N VAL A 147 17.26 1.52 -4.31
CA VAL A 147 17.93 2.32 -5.37
C VAL A 147 18.95 3.32 -4.82
N THR A 148 19.07 3.41 -3.49
CA THR A 148 20.15 4.12 -2.78
C THR A 148 21.37 3.24 -2.52
#